data_AF-A0A387G6I4-F1
#
_entry.id   AF-A0A387G6I4-F1
#
_cell.length_a   1.000
_cell.length_b   1.000
_cell.length_c   1.000
_cell.angle_alpha   90.00
_cell.angle_beta   90.00
_cell.angle_gamma   90.00
#
_symmetry.space_group_name_H-M   'P 1'
#
loop_
_entity.id
_entity.type
_entity.pdbx_description
1 polymer ?
#
loop_
_entity_poly.entity_id
_entity_poly.type
_entity_poly.pdbx_seq_one_letter_code
_entity_poly.pdbx_strand_id
1 'polypeptide(L)'
;MQHLFAAGAILLAAAPGDALPTIADVSALAVAAVVRRIDVPTSAVHVLTAKPSTRMPGFVVCGVVDGQPADGSGDMQGTERFFVVIPGDFAILDQDGKNLVDTYWSANQCG
;
A
#
# COMPACT_ATOMS: atom_id res chain seq x y z
N MET A 1 -43.78 26.20 -24.86
CA MET A 1 -43.36 24.86 -24.36
C MET A 1 -41.89 24.98 -23.98
N GLN A 2 -41.56 24.87 -22.70
CA GLN A 2 -40.22 25.13 -22.17
C GLN A 2 -39.67 23.81 -21.64
N HIS A 3 -38.78 23.18 -22.41
CA HIS A 3 -38.15 21.92 -22.03
C HIS A 3 -37.03 22.22 -21.02
N LEU A 4 -37.31 21.95 -19.74
CA LEU A 4 -36.31 21.91 -18.68
C LEU A 4 -35.44 20.68 -18.89
N PHE A 5 -34.20 20.90 -19.34
CA PHE A 5 -33.14 19.90 -19.31
C PHE A 5 -32.70 19.68 -17.87
N ALA A 6 -33.17 18.60 -17.24
CA ALA A 6 -32.60 18.11 -16.00
C ALA A 6 -31.25 17.44 -16.31
N ALA A 7 -30.15 18.17 -16.11
CA ALA A 7 -28.81 17.60 -16.09
C ALA A 7 -28.69 16.71 -14.85
N GLY A 8 -28.82 15.40 -15.06
CA GLY A 8 -28.58 14.40 -14.03
C GLY A 8 -27.12 14.45 -13.59
N ALA A 9 -26.87 15.04 -12.42
CA ALA A 9 -25.61 14.92 -11.72
C ALA A 9 -25.42 13.45 -11.33
N ILE A 10 -24.53 12.74 -12.04
CA ILE A 10 -24.10 11.40 -11.65
C ILE A 10 -23.21 11.57 -10.41
N LEU A 11 -23.83 11.52 -9.23
CA LEU A 11 -23.10 11.32 -7.99
C LEU A 11 -22.49 9.91 -8.05
N LEU A 12 -21.17 9.85 -8.25
CA LEU A 12 -20.43 8.60 -8.03
C LEU A 12 -20.53 8.28 -6.53
N ALA A 13 -21.48 7.41 -6.19
CA ALA A 13 -21.61 6.86 -4.86
C ALA A 13 -20.35 6.04 -4.54
N ALA A 14 -19.48 6.60 -3.69
CA ALA A 14 -18.51 5.80 -2.97
C ALA A 14 -19.30 4.74 -2.17
N ALA A 15 -18.92 3.47 -2.31
CA ALA A 15 -19.60 2.37 -1.64
C ALA A 15 -19.72 2.66 -0.12
N PRO A 16 -20.93 2.55 0.46
CA PRO A 16 -21.12 2.82 1.88
C PRO A 16 -20.59 1.63 2.69
N GLY A 17 -19.72 1.86 3.67
CA GLY A 17 -19.51 0.85 4.70
C GLY A 17 -18.25 0.98 5.56
N ASP A 18 -17.08 1.14 4.95
CA ASP A 18 -15.85 1.08 5.72
C ASP A 18 -15.45 2.45 6.25
N ALA A 19 -15.28 2.53 7.57
CA ALA A 19 -14.72 3.70 8.22
C ALA A 19 -13.39 4.05 7.53
N LEU A 20 -13.19 5.33 7.20
CA LEU A 20 -11.92 5.78 6.65
C LEU A 20 -10.82 5.35 7.63
N PRO A 21 -9.83 4.57 7.18
CA PRO A 21 -8.82 4.03 8.06
C PRO A 21 -8.11 5.17 8.77
N THR A 22 -8.00 5.06 10.08
CA THR A 22 -7.28 6.06 10.88
C THR A 22 -5.79 5.70 10.86
N ILE A 23 -4.93 6.65 11.22
CA ILE A 23 -3.48 6.41 11.25
C ILE A 23 -3.09 5.24 12.17
N ALA A 24 -3.93 4.90 13.17
CA ALA A 24 -3.73 3.76 14.05
C ALA A 24 -3.92 2.41 13.32
N ASP A 25 -4.79 2.37 12.31
CA ASP A 25 -5.13 1.15 11.57
C ASP A 25 -4.20 0.91 10.38
N VAL A 26 -3.53 1.97 9.90
CA VAL A 26 -2.73 1.99 8.67
C VAL A 26 -1.64 0.91 8.66
N SER A 27 -0.93 0.71 9.76
CA SER A 27 0.11 -0.32 9.84
C SER A 27 -0.47 -1.73 9.73
N ALA A 28 -1.59 -2.01 10.40
CA ALA A 28 -2.24 -3.32 10.36
C ALA A 28 -2.81 -3.62 8.97
N LEU A 29 -3.41 -2.62 8.33
CA LEU A 29 -3.92 -2.72 6.97
C LEU A 29 -2.79 -2.93 5.95
N ALA A 30 -1.65 -2.26 6.11
CA ALA A 30 -0.50 -2.45 5.23
C ALA A 30 0.09 -3.86 5.37
N VAL A 31 0.20 -4.38 6.60
CA VAL A 31 0.62 -5.77 6.84
C VAL A 31 -0.36 -6.73 6.17
N ALA A 32 -1.67 -6.52 6.32
CA ALA A 32 -2.68 -7.37 5.69
C ALA A 32 -2.58 -7.33 4.15
N ALA A 33 -2.35 -6.16 3.55
CA ALA A 33 -2.18 -6.00 2.10
C ALA A 33 -0.94 -6.75 1.59
N VAL A 34 0.19 -6.65 2.31
CA VAL A 34 1.44 -7.35 1.96
C VAL A 34 1.26 -8.86 2.08
N VAL A 35 0.73 -9.35 3.21
CA VAL A 35 0.48 -10.78 3.44
C VAL A 35 -0.41 -11.38 2.36
N ARG A 36 -1.47 -10.67 1.96
CA ARG A 36 -2.38 -11.13 0.89
C ARG A 36 -1.69 -11.19 -0.48
N ARG A 37 -0.72 -10.32 -0.74
CA ARG A 37 -0.08 -10.20 -2.06
C ARG A 37 1.02 -11.23 -2.29
N ILE A 38 1.84 -11.50 -1.26
CA ILE A 38 3.04 -12.33 -1.39
C ILE A 38 3.02 -13.60 -0.52
N ASP A 39 1.88 -13.91 0.11
CA ASP A 39 1.64 -15.13 0.89
C ASP A 39 2.72 -15.43 1.94
N VAL A 40 3.13 -14.39 2.68
CA VAL A 40 4.11 -14.48 3.77
C VAL A 40 3.41 -14.44 5.14
N PRO A 41 4.00 -15.04 6.19
CA PRO A 41 3.48 -14.86 7.54
C PRO A 41 3.56 -13.39 7.96
N THR A 42 2.58 -12.93 8.76
CA THR A 42 2.56 -11.56 9.30
C THR A 42 3.83 -11.21 10.07
N SER A 43 4.48 -12.20 10.70
CA SER A 43 5.74 -12.05 11.43
C SER A 43 6.95 -11.70 10.55
N ALA A 44 6.86 -11.94 9.24
CA ALA A 44 7.90 -11.59 8.28
C ALA A 44 7.79 -10.13 7.81
N VAL A 45 6.68 -9.43 8.11
CA VAL A 45 6.43 -8.06 7.63
C VAL A 45 6.73 -7.07 8.75
N HIS A 46 7.72 -6.21 8.53
CA HIS A 46 8.16 -5.19 9.48
C HIS A 46 7.85 -3.80 8.95
N VAL A 47 6.94 -3.08 9.62
CA VAL A 47 6.63 -1.69 9.29
C VAL A 47 7.68 -0.77 9.92
N LEU A 48 8.36 0.02 9.11
CA LEU A 48 9.35 0.99 9.56
C LEU A 48 8.74 2.37 9.81
N THR A 49 7.83 2.79 8.93
CA THR A 49 7.19 4.11 9.02
C THR A 49 5.80 4.07 8.40
N ALA A 50 4.84 4.71 9.08
CA ALA A 50 3.51 4.98 8.57
C ALA A 50 3.19 6.46 8.78
N LYS A 51 2.82 7.18 7.71
CA LYS A 51 2.51 8.61 7.81
C LYS A 51 1.52 9.07 6.74
N PRO A 52 0.80 10.19 6.96
CA PRO A 52 -0.01 10.80 5.91
C PRO A 52 0.87 11.14 4.70
N SER A 53 0.42 10.82 3.50
CA SER A 53 1.14 11.19 2.29
C SER A 53 0.85 12.66 1.94
N THR A 54 1.90 13.38 1.58
CA THR A 54 1.79 14.75 1.08
C THR A 54 1.62 14.82 -0.44
N ARG A 55 1.77 13.68 -1.14
CA ARG A 55 1.69 13.58 -2.60
C ARG A 55 0.49 12.80 -3.09
N MET A 56 0.02 11.82 -2.32
CA MET A 56 -1.11 10.97 -2.65
C MET A 56 -2.19 11.09 -1.58
N PRO A 57 -3.48 10.94 -1.93
CA PRO A 57 -4.53 10.93 -0.92
C PRO A 57 -4.39 9.68 -0.04
N GLY A 58 -4.31 9.89 1.28
CA GLY A 58 -4.25 8.83 2.28
C GLY A 58 -2.91 8.74 3.02
N PHE A 59 -2.48 7.51 3.32
CA PHE A 59 -1.29 7.21 4.12
C PHE A 59 -0.29 6.39 3.33
N VAL A 60 0.98 6.66 3.57
CA VAL A 60 2.09 5.87 3.05
C VAL A 60 2.67 5.04 4.17
N VAL A 61 2.86 3.76 3.88
CA VAL A 61 3.56 2.81 4.75
C VAL A 61 4.78 2.27 4.04
N CYS A 62 5.92 2.39 4.70
CA CYS A 62 7.18 1.84 4.26
C CYS A 62 7.63 0.78 5.26
N GLY A 63 8.09 -0.33 4.73
CA GLY A 63 8.56 -1.43 5.55
C GLY A 63 9.42 -2.39 4.78
N VAL A 64 9.74 -3.49 5.44
CA VAL A 64 10.49 -4.59 4.87
C VAL A 64 9.81 -5.92 5.13
N VAL A 65 10.00 -6.88 4.23
CA VAL A 65 9.57 -8.26 4.35
C VAL A 65 10.80 -9.15 4.39
N ASP A 66 10.88 -10.03 5.36
CA ASP A 66 11.90 -11.08 5.36
C ASP A 66 11.62 -12.05 4.20
N GLY A 67 12.60 -12.22 3.30
CA GLY A 67 12.44 -13.09 2.14
C GLY A 67 12.27 -14.55 2.55
N GLN A 68 11.39 -15.26 1.86
CA GLN A 68 11.31 -16.72 1.97
C GLN A 68 12.52 -17.33 1.24
N PRO A 69 13.18 -18.38 1.79
CA PRO A 69 14.24 -19.07 1.07
C PRO A 69 13.76 -19.46 -0.33
N ALA A 70 14.50 -19.01 -1.36
CA ALA A 70 14.25 -19.45 -2.72
C ALA A 70 14.54 -20.95 -2.78
N ASP A 71 13.60 -21.75 -3.28
CA ASP A 71 13.77 -23.18 -3.44
C ASP A 71 15.13 -23.51 -4.10
N GLY A 72 16.01 -24.13 -3.32
CA GLY A 72 17.22 -24.80 -3.79
C GLY A 72 18.44 -23.93 -4.13
N SER A 73 18.37 -22.60 -4.02
CA SER A 73 19.55 -21.74 -4.20
C SER A 73 19.84 -21.06 -2.87
N GLY A 74 20.97 -21.39 -2.24
CA GLY A 74 21.37 -20.91 -0.91
C GLY A 74 21.61 -19.39 -0.79
N ASP A 75 21.06 -18.59 -1.70
CA ASP A 75 20.95 -17.15 -1.60
C ASP A 75 19.71 -16.83 -0.77
N MET A 76 19.93 -16.39 0.47
CA MET A 76 18.92 -15.66 1.22
C MET A 76 18.50 -14.48 0.35
N GLN A 77 17.31 -14.52 -0.24
CA GLN A 77 16.70 -13.33 -0.82
C GLN A 77 16.55 -12.35 0.33
N GLY A 78 17.50 -11.42 0.41
CA GLY A 78 17.61 -10.47 1.50
C GLY A 78 16.31 -9.70 1.67
N THR A 79 16.05 -9.28 2.91
CA THR A 79 14.99 -8.38 3.32
C THR A 79 14.52 -7.45 2.20
N GLU A 80 13.28 -7.63 1.75
CA GLU A 80 12.67 -6.93 0.61
C GLU A 80 11.95 -5.68 1.09
N ARG A 81 12.14 -4.52 0.45
CA ARG A 81 11.38 -3.32 0.83
C ARG A 81 10.00 -3.35 0.20
N PHE A 82 9.02 -2.85 0.94
CA PHE A 82 7.67 -2.64 0.43
C PHE A 82 7.15 -1.24 0.72
N PHE A 83 6.19 -0.83 -0.11
CA PHE A 83 5.50 0.45 -0.06
C PHE A 83 4.00 0.26 -0.26
N VAL A 84 3.17 0.75 0.66
CA VAL A 84 1.70 0.69 0.56
C VAL A 84 1.10 2.08 0.64
N VAL A 85 0.06 2.36 -0.15
CA VAL A 85 -0.70 3.62 -0.10
C VAL A 85 -2.13 3.34 0.32
N ILE A 86 -2.51 3.60 1.56
CA ILE A 86 -3.86 3.34 2.11
C ILE A 86 -4.73 4.59 1.93
N PRO A 87 -6.00 4.51 1.46
CA PRO A 87 -6.85 3.32 1.37
C PRO A 87 -6.66 2.42 0.15
N GLY A 88 -5.67 2.67 -0.71
CA GLY A 88 -5.31 1.71 -1.75
C GLY A 88 -4.80 0.40 -1.16
N ASP A 89 -5.38 -0.72 -1.57
CA ASP A 89 -4.94 -2.07 -1.17
C ASP A 89 -3.72 -2.53 -2.00
N PHE A 90 -2.87 -1.58 -2.41
CA PHE A 90 -1.75 -1.82 -3.31
C PHE A 90 -0.44 -1.73 -2.55
N ALA A 91 0.21 -2.88 -2.37
CA ALA A 91 1.60 -2.99 -1.94
C ALA A 91 2.51 -3.12 -3.18
N ILE A 92 3.54 -2.28 -3.25
CA ILE A 92 4.62 -2.35 -4.23
C ILE A 92 5.84 -2.92 -3.51
N LEU A 93 6.43 -3.97 -4.05
CA LEU A 93 7.62 -4.62 -3.51
C LEU A 93 8.85 -4.42 -4.43
N ASP A 94 10.06 -4.62 -3.92
CA ASP A 94 11.28 -4.47 -4.73
C ASP A 94 11.26 -5.40 -5.97
N GLN A 95 10.61 -6.56 -5.88
CA GLN A 95 10.41 -7.51 -6.99
C GLN A 95 9.46 -6.98 -8.08
N ASP A 96 8.51 -6.10 -7.74
CA ASP A 96 7.64 -5.43 -8.72
C ASP A 96 8.42 -4.40 -9.57
N GLY A 97 9.57 -3.97 -9.06
CA GLY A 97 10.51 -3.11 -9.77
C GLY A 97 11.26 -2.21 -8.80
N LYS A 98 12.55 -2.52 -8.54
CA LYS A 98 13.44 -1.74 -7.67
C LYS A 98 13.38 -0.22 -7.92
N ASN A 99 13.34 0.20 -9.19
CA ASN A 99 13.27 1.63 -9.55
C ASN A 99 11.97 2.32 -9.06
N LEU A 100 10.85 1.58 -9.01
CA LEU A 100 9.58 2.10 -8.50
C LEU A 100 9.66 2.26 -6.98
N VAL A 101 10.10 1.22 -6.27
CA VAL A 101 10.29 1.29 -4.82
C VAL A 101 11.25 2.41 -4.46
N ASP A 102 12.42 2.52 -5.11
CA ASP A 102 13.37 3.61 -4.83
C ASP A 102 12.76 5.00 -5.08
N THR A 103 12.02 5.16 -6.18
CA THR A 103 11.34 6.43 -6.49
C THR A 103 10.35 6.81 -5.40
N TYR A 104 9.48 5.88 -4.99
CA TYR A 104 8.47 6.14 -3.96
C TYR A 104 9.07 6.24 -2.56
N TRP A 105 10.13 5.49 -2.26
CA TRP A 105 10.86 5.49 -1.00
C TRP A 105 11.52 6.84 -0.75
N SER A 106 12.29 7.34 -1.72
CA SER A 106 12.90 8.67 -1.64
C SER A 106 11.84 9.77 -1.67
N ALA A 107 10.80 9.62 -2.49
CA ALA A 107 9.73 10.60 -2.61
C ALA A 107 8.97 10.82 -1.30
N ASN A 108 8.78 9.75 -0.54
CA ASN A 108 8.05 9.77 0.71
C ASN A 108 8.96 9.79 1.95
N GLN A 109 10.27 10.01 1.80
CA GLN A 109 11.22 10.13 2.92
C GLN A 109 11.06 8.96 3.91
N CYS A 110 11.15 7.74 3.39
CA CYS A 110 11.05 6.52 4.18
C CYS A 110 12.39 6.10 4.83
N GLY A 111 13.31 7.06 4.98
CA GLY A 111 14.61 6.94 5.63
C GLY A 111 15.06 8.27 6.21
#